data_AF-A0A167K132-F1
#
_entry.id   AF-A0A167K132-F1
#
_cell.length_a   1.000
_cell.length_b   1.000
_cell.length_c   1.000
_cell.angle_alpha   90.00
_cell.angle_beta   90.00
_cell.angle_gamma   90.00
#
_symmetry.space_group_name_H-M   'P 1'
#
loop_
_entity.id
_entity.type
_entity.pdbx_description
1 polymer ?
#
loop_
_entity_poly.entity_id
_entity_poly.type
_entity_poly.pdbx_seq_one_letter_code
_entity_poly.pdbx_strand_id
1 'polypeptide(L)'
;MNRTFRAQLDFVSVVKLSATLGFGSGIFITILTVLPFFHSDQSLLEGGLVILLTPLASAFGGGVTGAFGFPFYYWYSNKIKGQYLSGKFAEETENKE
;
A
#
# COMPACT_ATOMS: atom_id res chain seq x y z
N MET A 1 5.29 -33.04 12.08
CA MET A 1 3.93 -32.57 12.39
C MET A 1 3.73 -31.24 11.66
N ASN A 2 2.86 -31.20 10.64
CA ASN A 2 2.60 -29.96 9.90
C ASN A 2 1.78 -29.04 10.80
N ARG A 3 2.34 -27.89 11.19
CA ARG A 3 1.63 -26.86 11.95
C ARG A 3 0.83 -26.00 10.98
N THR A 4 -0.41 -25.69 11.34
CA THR A 4 -1.30 -24.82 10.55
C THR A 4 -1.29 -23.44 11.19
N PHE A 5 -0.89 -22.41 10.45
CA PHE A 5 -0.87 -21.03 10.92
C PHE A 5 -1.83 -20.17 10.11
N ARG A 6 -2.39 -19.14 10.74
CA ARG A 6 -3.20 -18.14 10.06
C ARG A 6 -2.32 -16.97 9.66
N ALA A 7 -2.36 -16.58 8.40
CA ALA A 7 -1.72 -15.37 7.94
C ALA A 7 -2.66 -14.18 8.14
N GLN A 8 -2.19 -13.19 8.90
CA GLN A 8 -2.85 -11.91 9.05
C GLN A 8 -1.79 -10.83 8.95
N LEU A 9 -2.07 -9.79 8.17
CA LEU A 9 -1.23 -8.61 8.10
C LEU A 9 -1.38 -7.82 9.39
N ASP A 10 -0.26 -7.41 9.95
CA ASP A 10 -0.26 -6.42 11.03
C ASP A 10 -0.62 -5.03 10.49
N PHE A 11 -0.88 -4.10 11.41
CA PHE A 11 -1.25 -2.73 11.05
C PHE A 11 -0.22 -2.09 10.12
N VAL A 12 1.07 -2.24 10.44
CA VAL A 12 2.15 -1.64 9.67
C VAL A 12 2.20 -2.22 8.25
N SER A 13 2.03 -3.53 8.08
CA SER A 13 2.01 -4.15 6.75
C SER A 13 0.79 -3.71 5.93
N VAL A 14 -0.39 -3.58 6.53
CA VAL A 14 -1.58 -3.05 5.83
C VAL A 14 -1.32 -1.64 5.34
N VAL A 15 -0.83 -0.74 6.21
CA VAL A 15 -0.53 0.65 5.84
C VAL A 15 0.55 0.71 4.75
N LYS A 16 1.64 -0.06 4.89
CA LYS A 16 2.70 -0.12 3.87
C LYS A 16 2.18 -0.63 2.53
N LEU A 17 1.38 -1.69 2.53
CA LEU A 17 0.82 -2.26 1.31
C LEU A 17 -0.13 -1.29 0.63
N SER A 18 -1.03 -0.65 1.39
CA SER A 18 -1.92 0.39 0.86
C SER A 18 -1.17 1.62 0.36
N ALA A 19 -0.10 2.05 1.04
CA ALA A 19 0.75 3.15 0.58
C ALA A 19 1.49 2.80 -0.72
N THR A 20 2.02 1.58 -0.84
CA THR A 20 2.65 1.09 -2.08
C THR A 20 1.67 1.05 -3.25
N LEU A 21 0.45 0.54 -3.02
CA LEU A 21 -0.61 0.57 -4.04
C LEU A 21 -1.01 2.00 -4.41
N GLY A 22 -1.10 2.90 -3.43
CA GLY A 22 -1.35 4.32 -3.63
C GLY A 22 -0.24 5.01 -4.44
N PHE A 23 1.03 4.68 -4.17
CA PHE A 23 2.15 5.19 -4.94
C PHE A 23 2.07 4.72 -6.40
N GLY A 24 1.82 3.42 -6.61
CA GLY A 24 1.66 2.83 -7.94
C GLY A 24 0.51 3.46 -8.73
N SER A 25 -0.63 3.72 -8.09
CA SER A 25 -1.76 4.42 -8.73
C SER A 25 -1.41 5.88 -9.05
N GLY A 26 -0.67 6.57 -8.19
CA GLY A 26 -0.19 7.92 -8.46
C GLY A 26 0.78 8.01 -9.65
N ILE A 27 1.66 7.03 -9.84
CA ILE A 27 2.48 6.91 -11.05
C ILE A 27 1.59 6.73 -12.28
N PHE A 28 0.60 5.84 -12.20
CA PHE A 28 -0.31 5.59 -13.31
C PHE A 28 -1.08 6.85 -13.72
N ILE A 29 -1.62 7.59 -12.75
CA ILE A 29 -2.29 8.88 -12.97
C ILE A 29 -1.33 9.90 -13.59
N THR A 30 -0.10 9.96 -13.11
CA THR A 30 0.93 10.85 -13.65
C THR A 30 1.19 10.57 -15.14
N ILE A 31 1.34 9.30 -15.52
CA ILE A 31 1.52 8.91 -16.92
C ILE A 31 0.32 9.33 -17.78
N LEU A 32 -0.91 9.15 -17.29
CA LEU A 32 -2.11 9.55 -18.01
C LEU A 32 -2.24 11.07 -18.18
N THR A 33 -1.71 11.85 -17.25
CA THR A 33 -1.82 13.32 -17.23
C THR A 33 -0.67 14.02 -17.96
N VAL A 34 0.44 13.32 -18.23
CA VAL A 34 1.57 13.85 -19.02
C VAL A 34 1.17 14.18 -20.47
N LEU A 35 0.33 13.37 -21.12
CA LEU A 35 -0.14 13.63 -22.49
C LEU A 35 -0.94 14.94 -22.63
N PRO A 36 -1.97 15.21 -21.80
CA PRO A 36 -2.68 16.49 -21.85
C PRO A 36 -1.83 17.68 -21.39
N PHE A 37 -0.83 17.47 -20.52
CA PHE A 37 0.09 18.54 -20.11
C PHE A 37 0.83 19.16 -21.32
N PHE A 38 1.30 18.35 -22.26
CA PHE A 38 1.94 18.85 -23.50
C PHE A 38 1.00 19.63 -24.43
N HIS A 39 -0.32 19.52 -24.24
CA HIS A 39 -1.33 20.25 -25.01
C HIS A 39 -1.87 21.48 -24.27
N SER A 40 -1.36 21.75 -23.07
CA SER A 40 -1.78 22.86 -22.22
C SER A 40 -0.71 23.96 -22.19
N ASP A 41 -1.13 25.23 -22.12
CA ASP A 41 -0.24 26.39 -21.91
C ASP A 41 0.30 26.48 -20.47
N GLN A 42 0.27 25.37 -19.71
CA GLN A 42 0.72 25.35 -18.32
C GLN A 42 2.23 25.50 -18.23
N SER A 43 2.67 26.15 -17.15
CA SER A 43 4.11 26.33 -16.93
C SER A 43 4.79 24.98 -16.68
N LEU A 44 5.99 24.81 -17.23
CA LEU A 44 6.84 23.63 -16.99
C LEU A 44 7.10 23.38 -15.50
N LEU A 45 7.09 24.44 -14.70
CA LEU A 45 7.32 24.37 -13.26
C LEU A 45 6.11 23.73 -12.55
N GLU A 46 4.89 24.13 -12.88
CA GLU A 46 3.67 23.53 -12.32
C GLU A 46 3.50 22.07 -12.74
N GLY A 47 3.73 21.75 -14.02
CA GLY A 47 3.68 20.37 -14.50
C GLY A 47 4.71 19.46 -13.84
N GLY A 48 5.95 19.95 -13.70
CA GLY A 48 7.03 19.23 -13.03
C GLY A 48 6.69 18.93 -11.56
N LEU A 49 6.09 19.88 -10.85
CA LEU A 49 5.63 19.68 -9.47
C LEU A 49 4.51 18.65 -9.37
N VAL A 50 3.52 18.69 -10.27
CA VAL A 50 2.43 17.70 -10.29
C VAL A 50 2.96 16.29 -10.54
N ILE A 51 3.88 16.13 -11.49
CA ILE A 51 4.51 14.84 -11.81
C ILE A 51 5.26 14.26 -10.60
N LEU A 52 5.95 15.11 -9.84
CA LEU A 52 6.73 14.70 -8.66
C LEU A 52 5.84 14.42 -7.44
N LEU A 53 4.85 15.27 -7.19
CA LEU A 53 4.06 15.23 -5.96
C LEU A 53 2.90 14.24 -6.04
N THR A 54 2.35 13.97 -7.23
CA THR A 54 1.19 13.08 -7.38
C THR A 54 1.47 11.67 -6.82
N PRO A 55 2.57 10.98 -7.16
CA PRO A 55 2.87 9.66 -6.59
C PRO A 55 2.99 9.68 -5.07
N LEU A 56 3.62 10.72 -4.50
CA LEU A 56 3.81 10.86 -3.06
C LEU A 56 2.49 11.14 -2.33
N ALA A 57 1.67 12.04 -2.88
CA ALA A 57 0.36 12.36 -2.34
C ALA A 57 -0.58 11.15 -2.40
N SER A 58 -0.56 10.40 -3.51
CA SER A 58 -1.33 9.16 -3.65
C SER A 58 -0.84 8.07 -2.71
N ALA A 59 0.47 7.95 -2.47
CA ALA A 59 1.03 7.03 -1.47
C ALA A 59 0.56 7.37 -0.05
N PHE A 60 0.60 8.66 0.31
CA PHE A 60 0.10 9.13 1.60
C PHE A 60 -1.40 8.86 1.75
N GLY A 61 -2.20 9.19 0.75
CA GLY A 61 -3.64 8.89 0.72
C GLY A 61 -3.93 7.39 0.84
N GLY A 62 -3.14 6.56 0.16
CA GLY A 62 -3.19 5.10 0.27
C GLY A 62 -2.88 4.62 1.69
N GLY A 63 -1.82 5.14 2.32
CA GLY A 63 -1.47 4.82 3.70
C GLY A 63 -2.56 5.22 4.71
N VAL A 64 -3.11 6.42 4.58
CA VAL A 64 -4.24 6.91 5.39
C VAL A 64 -5.46 6.01 5.21
N THR A 65 -5.79 5.64 3.96
CA THR A 65 -6.89 4.72 3.66
C THR A 65 -6.65 3.34 4.29
N GLY A 66 -5.42 2.82 4.23
CA GLY A 66 -5.03 1.57 4.89
C GLY A 66 -5.18 1.64 6.40
N ALA A 67 -4.81 2.76 7.02
CA ALA A 67 -4.93 2.97 8.46
C ALA A 67 -6.41 3.01 8.91
N PHE A 68 -7.26 3.77 8.21
CA PHE A 68 -8.69 3.83 8.49
C PHE A 68 -9.44 2.54 8.11
N GLY A 69 -8.95 1.82 7.11
CA GLY A 69 -9.48 0.52 6.68
C GLY A 69 -9.05 -0.65 7.57
N PHE A 70 -8.00 -0.49 8.38
CA PHE A 70 -7.47 -1.56 9.22
C PHE A 70 -8.50 -2.16 10.19
N PRO A 71 -9.34 -1.39 10.92
CA PRO A 71 -10.37 -1.97 11.78
C PRO A 71 -11.34 -2.89 11.03
N PHE A 72 -11.71 -2.52 9.80
CA PHE A 72 -12.57 -3.34 8.96
C PHE A 72 -11.83 -4.60 8.46
N TYR A 73 -10.58 -4.45 8.00
CA TYR A 73 -9.73 -5.58 7.62
C TYR A 73 -9.56 -6.58 8.77
N TYR A 74 -9.29 -6.09 9.98
CA TYR A 74 -9.09 -6.89 11.18
C TYR A 74 -10.37 -7.66 11.55
N TRP A 75 -11.52 -6.97 11.57
CA TRP A 75 -12.82 -7.58 11.82
C TRP A 75 -13.17 -8.65 10.78
N TYR A 76 -12.97 -8.36 9.50
CA TYR A 76 -13.28 -9.28 8.40
C TYR A 76 -12.36 -10.51 8.43
N SER A 77 -11.06 -10.32 8.65
CA SER A 77 -10.07 -11.40 8.77
C SER A 77 -10.41 -12.37 9.89
N ASN A 78 -10.88 -11.85 11.03
CA ASN A 78 -11.34 -12.66 12.16
C ASN A 78 -12.61 -13.47 11.83
N LYS A 79 -13.52 -12.89 11.04
CA LYS A 79 -14.78 -13.54 10.65
C LYS A 79 -14.57 -14.67 9.65
N ILE A 80 -13.70 -14.48 8.65
CA ILE A 80 -13.51 -15.44 7.54
C ILE A 80 -12.39 -16.46 7.83
N LYS A 81 -11.74 -16.39 9.00
CA LYS A 81 -10.62 -17.24 9.41
C LYS A 81 -9.40 -17.17 8.46
N GLY A 82 -9.28 -16.09 7.67
CA GLY A 82 -8.12 -15.75 6.84
C GLY A 82 -7.67 -16.84 5.86
N GLN A 83 -6.46 -16.67 5.30
CA GLN A 83 -5.78 -17.72 4.56
C GLN A 83 -5.03 -18.63 5.54
N TYR A 84 -5.25 -19.94 5.42
CA TYR A 84 -4.47 -20.94 6.13
C TYR A 84 -3.19 -21.21 5.34
N LEU A 85 -2.05 -20.90 5.95
CA LEU A 85 -0.75 -21.29 5.41
C LEU A 85 -0.33 -22.60 6.08
N SER A 86 0.08 -23.57 5.26
CA SER A 86 0.71 -24.82 5.71
C SER A 86 2.07 -24.95 5.04
N GLY A 87 3.09 -25.31 5.82
CA GLY A 87 4.48 -25.34 5.34
C GLY A 87 5.48 -25.61 6.46
N LYS A 88 6.76 -25.63 6.09
CA LYS A 88 7.88 -25.64 7.05
C LYS A 88 8.28 -24.18 7.28
N PHE A 89 7.93 -23.64 8.44
CA PHE A 89 8.31 -22.28 8.85
C PHE A 89 9.49 -22.36 9.82
N ALA A 90 10.49 -21.53 9.61
CA ALA A 90 11.54 -21.28 10.59
C ALA A 90 11.06 -20.15 11.52
N GLU A 91 11.06 -20.40 12.82
CA GLU A 91 10.74 -19.39 13.83
C GLU A 91 12.01 -18.58 14.09
N GLU A 92 12.06 -17.34 13.62
CA GLU A 92 13.11 -16.40 13.99
C GLU A 92 12.76 -15.84 15.37
N THR A 93 13.56 -16.15 16.39
CA THR A 93 13.47 -15.49 17.68
C THR A 93 14.18 -14.14 17.54
N GLU A 94 13.46 -13.03 17.71
CA GLU A 94 14.09 -11.71 17.78
C GLU A 94 15.18 -11.73 18.86
N ASN A 95 16.45 -11.75 18.44
CA ASN A 95 17.55 -11.42 19.33
C ASN A 95 17.41 -9.93 19.67
N LYS A 96 16.82 -9.66 20.83
CA LYS A 96 16.93 -8.35 21.48
C LYS A 96 18.38 -8.22 21.96
N GLU A 97 19.23 -7.68 21.10
CA GLU A 97 20.50 -7.05 21.52
C GLU A 97 20.23 -5.66 22.12
#